data_AF-A0A6C2YVL6-F1
#
_entry.id   AF-A0A6C2YVL6-F1
#
_cell.length_a   1.000
_cell.length_b   1.000
_cell.length_c   1.000
_cell.angle_alpha   90.00
_cell.angle_beta   90.00
_cell.angle_gamma   90.00
#
_symmetry.space_group_name_H-M   'P 1'
#
loop_
_entity.id
_entity.type
_entity.pdbx_description
1 polymer ?
#
loop_
_entity_poly.entity_id
_entity_poly.type
_entity_poly.pdbx_seq_one_letter_code
_entity_poly.pdbx_strand_id
1 'polypeptide(L)'
;MAERISRKVRFRMNRHDMRVSRIENGKLKRKERARRHLRLKSLLSQGSLPYTPTVMSWLSAELDKPSTQITAEDVQAFLAKA
;
A
#
# COMPACT_ATOMS: atom_id res chain seq x y z
N MET A 1 -32.92 26.95 -15.60
CA MET A 1 -31.74 27.51 -14.89
C MET A 1 -31.34 26.53 -13.81
N ALA A 2 -30.08 26.08 -13.77
CA ALA A 2 -29.62 25.19 -12.70
C ALA A 2 -29.71 25.93 -11.36
N GLU A 3 -30.36 25.30 -10.38
CA GLU A 3 -30.50 25.84 -9.03
C GLU A 3 -29.11 26.10 -8.43
N ARG A 4 -28.85 27.31 -7.94
CA ARG A 4 -27.54 27.64 -7.33
C ARG A 4 -27.40 26.90 -6.01
N ILE A 5 -26.71 25.76 -6.04
CA ILE A 5 -26.38 24.99 -4.84
C ILE A 5 -25.46 25.82 -3.95
N SER A 6 -25.90 26.07 -2.71
CA SER A 6 -25.09 26.81 -1.74
C SER A 6 -23.78 26.08 -1.42
N ARG A 7 -22.74 26.84 -1.04
CA ARG A 7 -21.43 26.29 -0.66
C ARG A 7 -21.54 25.26 0.47
N LYS A 8 -22.45 25.50 1.42
CA LYS A 8 -22.73 24.60 2.55
C LYS A 8 -23.26 23.24 2.09
N VAL A 9 -24.17 23.22 1.12
CA VAL A 9 -24.73 21.98 0.57
C VAL A 9 -23.66 21.20 -0.18
N ARG A 10 -22.83 21.86 -0.99
CA ARG A 10 -21.71 21.20 -1.70
C ARG A 10 -20.75 20.49 -0.75
N PHE A 11 -20.33 21.14 0.35
CA PHE A 11 -19.44 20.48 1.32
C PHE A 11 -20.10 19.28 2.01
N ARG A 12 -21.42 19.34 2.25
CA ARG A 12 -22.16 18.20 2.83
C ARG A 12 -22.20 17.02 1.85
N MET A 13 -22.48 17.27 0.57
CA MET A 13 -22.48 16.25 -0.47
C MET A 13 -21.09 15.63 -0.62
N ASN A 14 -20.03 16.43 -0.73
CA ASN A 14 -18.66 15.92 -0.81
C ASN A 14 -18.29 15.03 0.40
N ARG A 15 -18.71 15.40 1.62
CA ARG A 15 -18.46 14.58 2.81
C ARG A 15 -19.19 13.25 2.74
N HIS A 16 -20.43 13.25 2.24
CA HIS A 16 -21.22 12.05 2.02
C HIS A 16 -20.54 11.13 1.00
N ASP A 17 -20.15 11.67 -0.15
CA ASP A 17 -19.53 10.91 -1.24
C ASP A 17 -18.17 10.34 -0.83
N MET A 18 -17.37 11.12 -0.09
CA MET A 18 -16.13 10.61 0.51
C MET A 18 -16.38 9.46 1.49
N ARG A 19 -17.47 9.48 2.25
CA ARG A 19 -17.83 8.38 3.17
C ARG A 19 -18.21 7.13 2.38
N VAL A 20 -19.07 7.26 1.37
CA VAL A 20 -19.49 6.15 0.50
C VAL A 20 -18.27 5.54 -0.19
N SER A 21 -17.42 6.37 -0.80
CA SER A 21 -16.19 5.92 -1.46
C SER A 21 -15.24 5.17 -0.52
N ARG A 22 -15.08 5.61 0.74
CA ARG A 22 -14.25 4.90 1.73
C ARG A 22 -14.80 3.51 2.06
N ILE A 23 -16.13 3.38 2.19
CA ILE A 23 -16.79 2.10 2.50
C ILE A 23 -16.63 1.13 1.32
N GLU A 24 -16.96 1.58 0.11
CA GLU A 24 -16.97 0.73 -1.08
C GLU A 24 -15.54 0.34 -1.51
N ASN A 25 -14.64 1.33 -1.61
CA ASN A 25 -13.29 1.11 -2.10
C ASN A 25 -12.34 0.58 -1.02
N GLY A 26 -12.66 0.74 0.26
CA GLY A 26 -11.80 0.30 1.36
C GLY A 26 -11.48 -1.19 1.29
N LYS A 27 -12.50 -2.03 1.07
CA LYS A 27 -12.31 -3.48 0.90
C LYS A 27 -11.47 -3.83 -0.33
N LEU A 28 -11.69 -3.15 -1.45
CA LEU A 28 -10.94 -3.38 -2.70
C LEU A 28 -9.47 -2.99 -2.53
N LYS A 29 -9.20 -1.84 -1.92
CA LYS A 29 -7.84 -1.36 -1.62
C LYS A 29 -7.11 -2.30 -0.66
N ARG A 30 -7.80 -2.87 0.35
CA ARG A 30 -7.19 -3.88 1.25
C ARG A 30 -6.81 -5.15 0.48
N LYS A 31 -7.70 -5.67 -0.36
CA LYS A 31 -7.40 -6.83 -1.22
C LYS A 31 -6.22 -6.56 -2.15
N GLU A 32 -6.17 -5.37 -2.76
CA GLU A 32 -5.05 -4.99 -3.63
C GLU A 32 -3.72 -4.90 -2.89
N ARG A 33 -3.70 -4.32 -1.69
CA ARG A 33 -2.49 -4.28 -0.86
C ARG A 33 -2.00 -5.69 -0.52
N ALA A 34 -2.91 -6.60 -0.16
CA ALA A 34 -2.55 -8.00 0.10
C ALA A 34 -1.98 -8.68 -1.15
N ARG A 35 -2.60 -8.50 -2.33
CA ARG A 35 -2.07 -9.03 -3.61
C ARG A 35 -0.69 -8.47 -3.93
N ARG A 36 -0.50 -7.15 -3.76
CA ARG A 36 0.80 -6.50 -3.96
C ARG A 36 1.86 -7.06 -3.01
N HIS A 37 1.51 -7.24 -1.73
CA HIS A 37 2.41 -7.82 -0.74
C HIS A 37 2.85 -9.23 -1.14
N LEU A 38 1.92 -10.09 -1.55
CA LEU A 38 2.23 -11.44 -2.05
C LEU A 38 3.14 -11.41 -3.28
N ARG A 39 2.85 -10.53 -4.26
CA ARG A 39 3.67 -10.37 -5.47
C ARG A 39 5.09 -9.88 -5.15
N LEU A 40 5.25 -8.96 -4.21
CA LEU A 40 6.58 -8.48 -3.83
C LEU A 40 7.35 -9.56 -3.04
N LYS A 41 6.65 -10.30 -2.17
CA LYS A 41 7.24 -11.44 -1.47
C LYS A 41 7.72 -12.54 -2.41
N SER A 42 6.98 -12.84 -3.49
CA SER A 42 7.43 -13.82 -4.49
C SER A 42 8.68 -13.38 -5.26
N LEU A 43 8.91 -12.07 -5.41
CA LEU A 43 10.13 -11.56 -6.02
C LEU A 43 11.35 -11.74 -5.11
N LEU A 44 11.17 -11.76 -3.78
CA LEU A 44 12.26 -12.02 -2.84
C LEU A 44 12.79 -13.45 -2.96
N SER A 45 11.93 -14.44 -3.22
CA SER A 45 12.37 -15.84 -3.36
C SER A 45 13.02 -16.15 -4.71
N GLN A 46 12.83 -15.29 -5.73
CA GLN A 46 13.38 -15.48 -7.07
C GLN A 46 14.69 -14.72 -7.30
N GLY A 47 14.95 -13.68 -6.49
CA GLY A 47 16.09 -12.78 -6.68
C GLY A 47 17.06 -12.78 -5.51
N SER A 48 18.23 -12.21 -5.75
CA SER A 48 19.23 -11.89 -4.74
C SER A 48 19.37 -10.38 -4.57
N LEU A 49 20.03 -9.94 -3.49
CA LEU A 49 20.43 -8.53 -3.39
C LEU A 49 21.40 -8.16 -4.54
N PRO A 50 21.35 -6.91 -5.04
CA PRO A 50 20.35 -5.88 -4.75
C PRO A 50 19.05 -6.09 -5.55
N TYR A 51 17.91 -6.04 -4.86
CA TYR A 51 16.60 -6.05 -5.50
C TYR A 51 16.30 -4.73 -6.23
N THR A 52 15.25 -4.74 -7.04
CA THR A 52 14.74 -3.51 -7.68
C THR A 52 14.39 -2.44 -6.63
N PRO A 53 14.54 -1.14 -6.95
CA PRO A 53 14.25 -0.06 -6.00
C PRO A 53 12.86 -0.12 -5.38
N THR A 54 11.87 -0.62 -6.12
CA THR A 54 10.50 -0.83 -5.61
C THR A 54 10.45 -1.87 -4.50
N VAL A 55 11.15 -2.99 -4.65
CA VAL A 55 11.22 -4.04 -3.64
C VAL A 55 12.04 -3.56 -2.45
N MET A 56 13.16 -2.86 -2.67
CA MET A 56 13.98 -2.30 -1.60
C MET A 56 13.25 -1.25 -0.77
N SER A 57 12.54 -0.31 -1.41
CA SER A 57 11.74 0.69 -0.70
C SER A 57 10.60 0.06 0.08
N TRP A 58 9.96 -0.97 -0.46
CA TRP A 58 8.91 -1.71 0.25
C TRP A 58 9.50 -2.49 1.44
N LEU A 59 10.57 -3.24 1.24
CA LEU A 59 11.23 -4.02 2.29
C LEU A 59 11.78 -3.14 3.42
N SER A 60 12.29 -1.95 3.08
CA SER A 60 12.70 -0.93 4.04
C SER A 60 11.55 -0.50 4.96
N ALA A 61 10.33 -0.34 4.41
CA ALA A 61 9.15 0.00 5.19
C ALA A 61 8.63 -1.17 6.06
N GLU A 62 8.77 -2.42 5.60
CA GLU A 62 8.34 -3.61 6.36
C GLU A 62 9.32 -3.98 7.49
N LEU A 63 10.62 -3.76 7.28
CA LEU A 63 11.68 -4.06 8.26
C LEU A 63 12.02 -2.88 9.17
N ASP A 64 11.49 -1.68 8.88
CA ASP A 64 11.86 -0.43 9.53
C ASP A 64 13.38 -0.19 9.53
N LYS A 65 14.03 -0.52 8.40
CA LYS A 65 15.48 -0.39 8.20
C LYS A 65 15.78 0.35 6.90
N PRO A 66 16.81 1.23 6.86
CA PRO A 66 17.23 1.87 5.61
C PRO A 66 17.62 0.82 4.56
N SER A 67 17.23 1.03 3.30
CA SER A 67 17.50 0.08 2.20
C SER A 67 18.97 -0.31 2.02
N THR A 68 19.91 0.57 2.39
CA THR A 68 21.36 0.33 2.33
C THR A 68 21.88 -0.60 3.42
N GLN A 69 21.11 -0.82 4.50
CA GLN A 69 21.49 -1.64 5.66
C GLN A 69 20.77 -3.00 5.66
N ILE A 70 19.97 -3.30 4.64
CA ILE A 70 19.25 -4.58 4.55
C ILE A 70 20.23 -5.67 4.15
N THR A 71 20.35 -6.70 4.99
CA THR A 71 21.22 -7.86 4.74
C THR A 71 20.43 -9.04 4.16
N ALA A 72 21.13 -10.04 3.61
CA ALA A 72 20.50 -11.29 3.18
C ALA A 72 19.84 -12.04 4.34
N GLU A 73 20.40 -11.94 5.55
CA GLU A 73 19.86 -12.54 6.77
C GLU A 73 18.51 -11.91 7.15
N ASP A 74 18.39 -10.59 7.05
CA ASP A 74 17.13 -9.88 7.29
C ASP A 74 16.01 -10.35 6.35
N VAL A 75 16.35 -10.58 5.07
CA VAL A 75 15.41 -11.07 4.07
C VAL A 75 14.96 -12.50 4.39
N GLN A 76 15.89 -13.37 4.78
CA GLN A 76 15.57 -14.74 5.18
C GLN A 76 14.70 -14.77 6.43
N ALA A 77 15.03 -13.97 7.45
CA ALA A 77 14.23 -13.83 8.66
C ALA A 77 12.81 -13.32 8.34
N PHE A 78 12.69 -12.37 7.40
CA PHE A 78 11.40 -11.87 6.93
C PHE A 78 10.57 -12.95 6.21
N LEU A 79 11.23 -13.79 5.41
CA LEU A 79 10.56 -14.92 4.74
C LEU A 79 10.15 -16.02 5.72
N ALA A 80 10.92 -16.24 6.80
CA ALA A 80 10.65 -17.25 7.82
C ALA A 80 9.54 -16.85 8.80
N LYS A 81 9.31 -15.55 9.02
CA LYS A 81 8.24 -15.02 9.90
C LYS A 81 6.82 -15.16 9.31
N ALA A 82 6.66 -15.96 8.26
CA ALA A 82 5.44 -16.09 7.46
C ALA A 82 4.42 -17.05 8.06
#